data_AF-A0A1Y4F6D0-F1
#
_entry.id   AF-A0A1Y4F6D0-F1
#
_cell.length_a   1.000
_cell.length_b   1.000
_cell.length_c   1.000
_cell.angle_alpha   90.00
_cell.angle_beta   90.00
_cell.angle_gamma   90.00
#
_symmetry.space_group_name_H-M   'P 1'
#
loop_
_entity.id
_entity.type
_entity.pdbx_description
1 polymer ?
#
loop_
_entity_poly.entity_id
_entity_poly.type
_entity_poly.pdbx_seq_one_letter_code
_entity_poly.pdbx_strand_id
1 'polypeptide(L)'
;MTQTKVLADIPAIGHSYGEPVWSWSEDGKTCKVTFTCEKDETHKESPKVDVTSAVKTPATCTETGVTTYTATVEFNGQTYTDTKDVADIPATGHSYGKPVWNWSEDGKTCTVTFTCEKDETHKESPKVDVTSAVKTPATCTETGVTTYTATVEFNGQTYTDTKDVADIPATGHSYDNGKCTVCGAIASDFKVIITAGANGSWQKGTKDGLTFTSNAAYKHFQKVQVDGKDLDASNYTVKEGSTIVTLKTSYLETLSVGKHTLAIVSETGTATTEFTIKAAASANDRNPANPNGEATESVQTGDNTNIMLWIVMLFVSASILGIAVYEKRKKHMEN
;
A
#
# COMPACT_ATOMS: atom_id res chain seq x y z
N MET A 1 -49.03 -64.84 -104.30
CA MET A 1 -47.87 -65.11 -103.42
C MET A 1 -46.83 -64.04 -103.65
N THR A 2 -46.51 -63.24 -102.64
CA THR A 2 -45.17 -62.69 -102.29
C THR A 2 -45.41 -61.70 -101.14
N GLN A 3 -45.48 -62.21 -99.91
CA GLN A 3 -44.36 -62.43 -98.99
C GLN A 3 -43.99 -61.13 -98.27
N THR A 4 -44.57 -60.99 -97.09
CA THR A 4 -44.27 -60.04 -96.02
C THR A 4 -42.77 -60.04 -95.72
N LYS A 5 -42.09 -58.92 -95.94
CA LYS A 5 -40.72 -58.71 -95.46
C LYS A 5 -40.79 -58.37 -93.97
N VAL A 6 -40.53 -59.38 -93.15
CA VAL A 6 -40.23 -59.22 -91.72
C VAL A 6 -38.93 -58.42 -91.63
N LEU A 7 -38.98 -57.21 -91.09
CA LEU A 7 -37.79 -56.51 -90.62
C LEU A 7 -37.27 -57.29 -89.42
N ALA A 8 -36.05 -57.82 -89.54
CA ALA A 8 -35.35 -58.44 -88.45
C ALA A 8 -35.24 -57.45 -87.29
N ASP A 9 -35.73 -57.87 -86.13
CA ASP A 9 -35.47 -57.22 -84.86
C ASP A 9 -33.96 -57.35 -84.60
N ILE A 10 -33.22 -56.26 -84.81
CA ILE A 10 -31.79 -56.22 -84.49
C ILE A 10 -31.74 -56.17 -82.96
N PRO A 11 -31.15 -57.17 -82.28
CA PRO A 11 -31.05 -57.13 -80.82
C PRO A 11 -30.31 -55.85 -80.43
N ALA A 12 -30.91 -55.07 -79.52
CA ALA A 12 -30.29 -53.87 -78.99
C ALA A 12 -28.86 -54.22 -78.53
N ILE A 13 -27.87 -53.54 -79.11
CA ILE A 13 -26.49 -53.66 -78.69
C ILE A 13 -26.46 -53.17 -77.25
N GLY A 14 -26.18 -54.05 -76.28
CA GLY A 14 -26.20 -53.68 -74.87
C GLY A 14 -25.41 -52.41 -74.60
N HIS A 15 -26.02 -51.46 -73.90
CA HIS A 15 -25.38 -50.22 -73.49
C HIS A 15 -24.35 -50.51 -72.39
N SER A 16 -23.10 -50.13 -72.62
CA SER A 16 -22.07 -50.05 -71.59
C SER A 16 -21.92 -48.57 -71.28
N TYR A 17 -22.23 -48.17 -70.05
CA TYR A 17 -22.11 -46.79 -69.60
C TYR A 17 -20.80 -46.63 -68.82
N GLY A 18 -20.08 -45.54 -69.07
CA GLY A 18 -18.86 -45.21 -68.32
C GLY A 18 -19.15 -44.74 -66.89
N GLU A 19 -18.09 -44.35 -66.17
CA GLU A 19 -18.23 -43.83 -64.81
C GLU A 19 -19.14 -42.59 -64.75
N PRO A 20 -20.01 -42.47 -63.72
CA PRO A 20 -20.92 -41.34 -63.59
C PRO A 20 -20.17 -40.03 -63.38
N VAL A 21 -20.55 -39.00 -64.12
CA VAL A 21 -20.04 -37.64 -63.92
C VAL A 21 -21.02 -36.84 -63.08
N TRP A 22 -20.58 -36.42 -61.91
CA TRP A 22 -21.37 -35.65 -60.94
C TRP A 22 -21.11 -34.16 -61.05
N SER A 23 -22.15 -33.35 -60.91
CA SER A 23 -22.09 -31.89 -60.94
C SER A 23 -22.94 -31.31 -59.82
N TRP A 24 -22.26 -30.79 -58.79
CA TRP A 24 -22.87 -30.21 -57.61
C TRP A 24 -23.08 -28.70 -57.74
N SER A 25 -24.16 -28.17 -57.17
CA SER A 25 -24.26 -26.73 -56.87
C SER A 25 -23.21 -26.31 -55.85
N GLU A 26 -22.85 -25.02 -55.84
CA GLU A 26 -21.86 -24.47 -54.92
C GLU A 26 -22.20 -24.77 -53.45
N ASP A 27 -23.46 -24.57 -53.07
CA ASP A 27 -24.01 -24.85 -51.74
C ASP A 27 -24.21 -26.35 -51.44
N GLY A 28 -23.91 -27.25 -52.38
CA GLY A 28 -24.05 -28.70 -52.22
C GLY A 28 -25.50 -29.22 -52.14
N LYS A 29 -26.51 -28.35 -52.18
CA LYS A 29 -27.92 -28.76 -51.97
C LYS A 29 -28.54 -29.44 -53.18
N THR A 30 -27.90 -29.34 -54.35
CA THR A 30 -28.36 -29.98 -55.57
C THR A 30 -27.20 -30.67 -56.29
N CYS A 31 -27.48 -31.81 -56.92
CA CYS A 31 -26.52 -32.56 -57.71
C CYS A 31 -27.17 -33.11 -58.97
N LYS A 32 -26.44 -33.10 -60.08
CA LYS A 32 -26.81 -33.78 -61.32
C LYS A 32 -25.78 -34.86 -61.61
N VAL A 33 -26.26 -35.99 -62.12
CA VAL A 33 -25.42 -37.08 -62.59
C VAL A 33 -25.62 -37.27 -64.08
N THR A 34 -24.56 -37.62 -64.80
CA THR A 34 -24.63 -37.97 -66.23
C THR A 34 -23.89 -39.28 -66.46
N PHE A 35 -24.61 -40.27 -67.00
CA PHE A 35 -24.05 -41.51 -67.52
C PHE A 35 -23.89 -41.37 -69.03
N THR A 36 -22.70 -41.62 -69.57
CA THR A 36 -22.43 -41.54 -71.01
C THR A 36 -22.13 -42.93 -71.55
N CYS A 37 -22.75 -43.32 -72.67
CA CYS A 37 -22.48 -44.59 -73.32
C CYS A 37 -21.04 -44.63 -73.85
N GLU A 38 -20.28 -45.67 -73.54
CA GLU A 38 -18.86 -45.79 -73.95
C GLU A 38 -18.69 -45.96 -75.46
N LYS A 39 -19.74 -46.41 -76.15
CA LYS A 39 -19.73 -46.66 -77.60
C LYS A 39 -20.33 -45.50 -78.41
N ASP A 40 -20.97 -44.54 -77.73
CA ASP A 40 -21.62 -43.38 -78.34
C ASP A 40 -21.62 -42.21 -77.35
N GLU A 41 -20.68 -41.27 -77.53
CA GLU A 41 -20.54 -40.09 -76.67
C GLU A 41 -21.75 -39.14 -76.72
N THR A 42 -22.63 -39.29 -77.73
CA THR A 42 -23.86 -38.51 -77.85
C THR A 42 -25.02 -39.09 -77.04
N HIS A 43 -24.92 -40.37 -76.66
CA HIS A 43 -25.93 -41.04 -75.84
C HIS A 43 -25.64 -40.83 -74.35
N LYS A 44 -26.41 -39.94 -73.73
CA LYS A 44 -26.29 -39.55 -72.31
C LYS A 44 -27.61 -39.72 -71.58
N GLU A 45 -27.54 -40.24 -70.36
CA GLU A 45 -28.68 -40.38 -69.44
C GLU A 45 -28.41 -39.58 -68.16
N SER A 46 -29.43 -38.86 -67.69
CA SER A 46 -29.36 -38.05 -66.46
C SER A 46 -30.54 -38.38 -65.56
N PRO A 47 -30.52 -39.54 -64.88
CA PRO A 47 -31.56 -39.91 -63.93
C PRO A 47 -31.65 -38.90 -62.77
N LYS A 48 -32.81 -38.88 -62.12
CA LYS A 48 -33.04 -38.03 -60.95
C LYS A 48 -32.15 -38.51 -59.80
N VAL A 49 -31.42 -37.58 -59.20
CA VAL A 49 -30.57 -37.80 -58.04
C VAL A 49 -31.34 -37.43 -56.78
N ASP A 50 -31.26 -38.27 -55.75
CA ASP A 50 -31.73 -37.94 -54.41
C ASP A 50 -30.55 -37.44 -53.57
N VAL A 51 -30.70 -36.26 -52.97
CA VAL A 51 -29.67 -35.64 -52.13
C VAL A 51 -30.11 -35.62 -50.68
N THR A 52 -29.28 -36.16 -49.80
CA THR A 52 -29.44 -36.06 -48.34
C THR A 52 -28.28 -35.28 -47.73
N SER A 53 -28.43 -34.78 -46.51
CA SER A 53 -27.36 -34.08 -45.81
C SER A 53 -27.21 -34.55 -44.37
N ALA A 54 -25.98 -34.50 -43.87
CA ALA A 54 -25.64 -34.78 -42.48
C ALA A 54 -24.55 -33.82 -41.99
N VAL A 55 -24.61 -33.42 -40.72
CA VAL A 55 -23.54 -32.63 -40.09
C VAL A 55 -22.30 -33.50 -39.97
N LYS A 56 -21.21 -33.10 -40.61
CA LYS A 56 -19.90 -33.77 -40.52
C LYS A 56 -19.11 -33.25 -39.33
N THR A 57 -19.00 -31.93 -39.23
CA THR A 57 -18.39 -31.25 -38.08
C THR A 57 -19.34 -30.17 -37.58
N PRO A 58 -19.71 -30.16 -36.28
CA PRO A 58 -20.50 -29.07 -35.74
C PRO A 58 -19.69 -27.76 -35.76
N ALA A 59 -20.37 -26.63 -35.86
CA ALA A 59 -19.73 -25.33 -35.71
C ALA A 59 -19.24 -25.11 -34.27
N THR A 60 -18.14 -24.38 -34.11
CA THR A 60 -17.64 -23.94 -32.79
C THR A 60 -18.01 -22.47 -32.55
N CYS A 61 -17.44 -21.82 -31.54
CA CYS A 61 -17.64 -20.38 -31.34
C CYS A 61 -16.90 -19.52 -32.37
N THR A 62 -15.86 -20.06 -33.04
CA THR A 62 -15.02 -19.37 -34.03
C THR A 62 -15.11 -19.97 -35.43
N GLU A 63 -15.21 -21.30 -35.54
CA GLU A 63 -15.16 -22.03 -36.80
C GLU A 63 -16.56 -22.39 -37.29
N THR A 64 -16.78 -22.23 -38.60
CA THR A 64 -17.99 -22.74 -39.24
C THR A 64 -17.98 -24.27 -39.24
N GLY A 65 -19.15 -24.87 -39.03
CA GLY A 65 -19.32 -26.31 -39.15
C GLY A 65 -19.47 -26.73 -40.61
N VAL A 66 -19.28 -28.02 -40.86
CA VAL A 66 -19.34 -28.63 -42.19
C VAL A 66 -20.53 -29.57 -42.28
N THR A 67 -21.31 -29.41 -43.35
CA THR A 67 -22.34 -30.35 -43.76
C THR A 67 -21.81 -31.22 -44.90
N THR A 68 -21.95 -32.54 -44.80
CA THR A 68 -21.75 -33.45 -45.93
C THR A 68 -23.07 -33.65 -46.65
N TYR A 69 -23.09 -33.35 -47.94
CA TYR A 69 -24.19 -33.68 -48.85
C TYR A 69 -23.86 -34.97 -49.58
N THR A 70 -24.81 -35.91 -49.61
CA THR A 70 -24.66 -37.22 -50.27
C THR A 70 -25.70 -37.33 -51.38
N ALA A 71 -25.24 -37.47 -52.62
CA ALA A 71 -26.06 -37.72 -53.79
C ALA A 71 -26.14 -39.22 -54.02
N THR A 72 -27.35 -39.75 -54.19
CA THR A 72 -27.60 -41.17 -54.45
C THR A 72 -28.49 -41.30 -55.68
N VAL A 73 -28.18 -42.27 -56.55
CA VAL A 73 -29.00 -42.60 -57.72
C VAL A 73 -28.96 -44.10 -57.98
N GLU A 74 -30.10 -44.68 -58.36
CA GLU A 74 -30.19 -46.05 -58.87
C GLU A 74 -30.26 -46.02 -60.39
N PHE A 75 -29.30 -46.68 -61.05
CA PHE A 75 -29.23 -46.76 -62.52
C PHE A 75 -28.79 -48.18 -62.93
N ASN A 76 -29.55 -48.82 -63.84
CA ASN A 76 -29.33 -50.20 -64.28
C ASN A 76 -29.20 -51.24 -63.13
N GLY A 77 -29.96 -51.07 -62.06
CA GLY A 77 -29.95 -51.97 -60.89
C GLY A 77 -28.70 -51.85 -60.01
N GLN A 78 -27.86 -50.83 -60.24
CA GLN A 78 -26.74 -50.46 -59.38
C GLN A 78 -27.02 -49.11 -58.71
N THR A 79 -26.56 -48.96 -57.46
CA THR A 79 -26.62 -47.71 -56.72
C THR A 79 -25.27 -47.01 -56.84
N TYR A 80 -25.31 -45.73 -57.23
CA TYR A 80 -24.14 -44.86 -57.29
C TYR A 80 -24.29 -43.74 -56.27
N THR A 81 -23.18 -43.38 -55.64
CA THR A 81 -23.14 -42.31 -54.64
C THR A 81 -21.95 -41.40 -54.87
N ASP A 82 -22.14 -40.11 -54.58
CA ASP A 82 -21.07 -39.13 -54.50
C ASP A 82 -21.32 -38.18 -53.32
N THR A 83 -20.26 -37.54 -52.81
CA THR A 83 -20.37 -36.66 -51.64
C THR A 83 -19.68 -35.34 -51.84
N LYS A 84 -20.26 -34.27 -51.29
CA LYS A 84 -19.66 -32.94 -51.24
C LYS A 84 -19.76 -32.36 -49.83
N ASP A 85 -18.63 -31.92 -49.29
CA ASP A 85 -18.57 -31.19 -48.03
C ASP A 85 -18.70 -29.69 -48.28
N VAL A 86 -19.52 -29.02 -47.48
CA VAL A 86 -19.73 -27.57 -47.54
C VAL A 86 -19.66 -27.00 -46.13
N ALA A 87 -18.82 -25.98 -45.93
CA ALA A 87 -18.71 -25.27 -44.66
C ALA A 87 -19.82 -24.20 -44.54
N ASP A 88 -21.05 -24.64 -44.29
CA ASP A 88 -22.27 -23.80 -44.33
C ASP A 88 -22.96 -23.59 -42.99
N ILE A 89 -22.46 -24.19 -41.90
CA ILE A 89 -23.01 -23.99 -40.55
C ILE A 89 -22.29 -22.79 -39.92
N PRO A 90 -22.96 -21.65 -39.67
CA PRO A 90 -22.30 -20.47 -39.14
C PRO A 90 -21.73 -20.72 -37.74
N ALA A 91 -20.59 -20.10 -37.44
CA ALA A 91 -20.01 -20.12 -36.09
C ALA A 91 -21.02 -19.59 -35.06
N THR A 92 -21.05 -20.20 -33.89
CA THR A 92 -22.05 -19.92 -32.85
C THR A 92 -21.80 -18.60 -32.10
N GLY A 93 -20.62 -18.00 -32.26
CA GLY A 93 -20.18 -16.80 -31.56
C GLY A 93 -19.92 -17.00 -30.06
N HIS A 94 -19.18 -16.08 -29.46
CA HIS A 94 -18.83 -16.15 -28.04
C HIS A 94 -19.98 -15.76 -27.11
N SER A 95 -20.09 -16.49 -26.00
CA SER A 95 -20.78 -16.05 -24.78
C SER A 95 -19.76 -16.13 -23.67
N TYR A 96 -19.19 -15.01 -23.26
CA TYR A 96 -18.16 -15.01 -22.22
C TYR A 96 -18.81 -14.94 -20.85
N GLY A 97 -18.37 -15.81 -19.94
CA GLY A 97 -18.79 -15.78 -18.54
C GLY A 97 -18.22 -14.58 -17.77
N LYS A 98 -18.46 -14.55 -16.45
CA LYS A 98 -17.90 -13.52 -15.57
C LYS A 98 -16.36 -13.57 -15.57
N PRO A 99 -15.67 -12.42 -15.49
CA PRO A 99 -14.21 -12.39 -15.42
C PRO A 99 -13.70 -13.05 -14.15
N VAL A 100 -12.60 -13.79 -14.27
CA VAL A 100 -11.84 -14.32 -13.13
C VAL A 100 -10.57 -13.49 -12.98
N TRP A 101 -10.44 -12.81 -11.83
CA TRP A 101 -9.31 -11.95 -11.52
C TRP A 101 -8.29 -12.70 -10.65
N ASN A 102 -7.01 -12.51 -10.94
CA ASN A 102 -5.91 -13.09 -10.19
C ASN A 102 -4.86 -12.02 -9.88
N TRP A 103 -4.80 -11.63 -8.62
CA TRP A 103 -3.91 -10.58 -8.13
C TRP A 103 -2.61 -11.14 -7.56
N SER A 104 -1.50 -10.45 -7.77
CA SER A 104 -0.28 -10.68 -6.98
C SER A 104 -0.53 -10.39 -5.50
N GLU A 105 0.28 -10.98 -4.62
CA GLU A 105 0.17 -10.78 -3.17
C GLU A 105 0.27 -9.30 -2.80
N ASP A 106 1.21 -8.59 -3.41
CA ASP A 106 1.45 -7.15 -3.24
C ASP A 106 0.42 -6.24 -3.96
N GLY A 107 -0.54 -6.82 -4.69
CA GLY A 107 -1.59 -6.08 -5.41
C GLY A 107 -1.11 -5.28 -6.63
N LYS A 108 0.18 -5.26 -6.95
CA LYS A 108 0.73 -4.40 -8.03
C LYS A 108 0.48 -4.92 -9.43
N THR A 109 0.16 -6.21 -9.56
CA THR A 109 -0.15 -6.85 -10.83
C THR A 109 -1.43 -7.66 -10.72
N CYS A 110 -2.20 -7.69 -11.80
CA CYS A 110 -3.43 -8.44 -11.90
C CYS A 110 -3.56 -9.02 -13.30
N THR A 111 -4.03 -10.26 -13.40
CA THR A 111 -4.47 -10.85 -14.66
C THR A 111 -5.96 -11.12 -14.59
N VAL A 112 -6.63 -11.05 -15.74
CA VAL A 112 -8.05 -11.38 -15.88
C VAL A 112 -8.21 -12.45 -16.93
N THR A 113 -9.15 -13.37 -16.73
CA THR A 113 -9.50 -14.39 -17.71
C THR A 113 -11.00 -14.40 -17.97
N PHE A 114 -11.37 -14.27 -19.25
CA PHE A 114 -12.72 -14.49 -19.75
C PHE A 114 -12.76 -15.88 -20.39
N THR A 115 -13.72 -16.70 -19.99
CA THR A 115 -13.89 -18.06 -20.53
C THR A 115 -15.19 -18.11 -21.32
N CYS A 116 -15.15 -18.67 -22.53
CA CYS A 116 -16.34 -18.90 -23.33
C CYS A 116 -17.20 -19.99 -22.68
N GLU A 117 -18.47 -19.71 -22.40
CA GLU A 117 -19.40 -20.66 -21.78
C GLU A 117 -19.75 -21.82 -22.69
N LYS A 118 -19.57 -21.66 -24.01
CA LYS A 118 -19.79 -22.70 -25.02
C LYS A 118 -18.55 -23.57 -25.25
N ASP A 119 -17.39 -23.14 -24.78
CA ASP A 119 -16.11 -23.82 -24.93
C ASP A 119 -15.17 -23.41 -23.79
N GLU A 120 -15.10 -24.25 -22.75
CA GLU A 120 -14.27 -23.98 -21.57
C GLU A 120 -12.76 -23.90 -21.87
N THR A 121 -12.33 -24.42 -23.03
CA THR A 121 -10.93 -24.36 -23.46
C THR A 121 -10.62 -23.02 -24.12
N HIS A 122 -11.61 -22.33 -24.66
CA HIS A 122 -11.43 -21.01 -25.25
C HIS A 122 -11.44 -19.93 -24.18
N LYS A 123 -10.26 -19.39 -23.90
CA LYS A 123 -10.02 -18.36 -22.90
C LYS A 123 -9.32 -17.16 -23.50
N GLU A 124 -9.76 -15.97 -23.10
CA GLU A 124 -9.13 -14.70 -23.45
C GLU A 124 -8.60 -14.04 -22.19
N SER A 125 -7.39 -13.48 -22.27
CA SER A 125 -6.74 -12.79 -21.15
C SER A 125 -6.21 -11.45 -21.63
N PRO A 126 -7.11 -10.48 -21.89
CA PRO A 126 -6.72 -9.14 -22.30
C PRO A 126 -5.83 -8.48 -21.24
N LYS A 127 -5.03 -7.51 -21.70
CA LYS A 127 -4.16 -6.74 -20.82
C LYS A 127 -5.01 -5.95 -19.82
N VAL A 128 -4.66 -6.06 -18.55
CA VAL A 128 -5.25 -5.30 -17.44
C VAL A 128 -4.40 -4.07 -17.17
N ASP A 129 -5.06 -2.92 -16.98
CA ASP A 129 -4.42 -1.72 -16.45
C ASP A 129 -4.66 -1.65 -14.95
N VAL A 130 -3.58 -1.54 -14.17
CA VAL A 130 -3.64 -1.45 -12.70
C VAL A 130 -3.25 -0.04 -12.27
N THR A 131 -4.10 0.56 -11.45
CA THR A 131 -3.85 1.85 -10.79
C THR A 131 -3.88 1.66 -9.28
N SER A 132 -3.32 2.61 -8.53
CA SER A 132 -3.34 2.57 -7.06
C SER A 132 -3.68 3.92 -6.44
N ALA A 133 -4.29 3.87 -5.27
CA ALA A 133 -4.59 5.04 -4.45
C ALA A 133 -4.43 4.70 -2.97
N VAL A 134 -3.92 5.65 -2.17
CA VAL A 134 -3.87 5.51 -0.71
C VAL A 134 -5.30 5.51 -0.18
N LYS A 135 -5.72 4.41 0.44
CA LYS A 135 -7.02 4.27 1.11
C LYS A 135 -6.96 4.77 2.54
N THR A 136 -5.90 4.41 3.25
CA THR A 136 -5.68 4.81 4.64
C THR A 136 -4.21 5.18 4.81
N PRO A 137 -3.89 6.43 5.19
CA PRO A 137 -2.50 6.80 5.43
C PRO A 137 -1.95 6.06 6.66
N ALA A 138 -0.63 5.80 6.66
CA ALA A 138 0.03 5.22 7.82
C ALA A 138 0.04 6.20 9.02
N THR A 139 0.04 5.66 10.24
CA THR A 139 0.24 6.43 11.48
C THR A 139 1.63 6.17 12.06
N CYS A 140 1.92 6.73 13.24
CA CYS A 140 3.19 6.44 13.93
C CYS A 140 3.37 4.95 14.24
N THR A 141 2.27 4.22 14.44
CA THR A 141 2.28 2.84 14.94
C THR A 141 1.63 1.83 13.98
N GLU A 142 0.73 2.27 13.11
CA GLU A 142 -0.02 1.41 12.20
C GLU A 142 0.41 1.63 10.76
N THR A 143 0.52 0.54 9.99
CA THR A 143 0.74 0.61 8.55
C THR A 143 -0.49 1.22 7.86
N GLY A 144 -0.25 1.94 6.77
CA GLY A 144 -1.30 2.42 5.90
C GLY A 144 -1.69 1.37 4.85
N VAL A 145 -2.78 1.63 4.15
CA VAL A 145 -3.38 0.74 3.16
C VAL A 145 -3.46 1.43 1.81
N THR A 146 -3.01 0.73 0.78
CA THR A 146 -3.17 1.08 -0.63
C THR A 146 -4.29 0.24 -1.24
N THR A 147 -5.23 0.86 -1.96
CA THR A 147 -6.18 0.15 -2.83
C THR A 147 -5.62 0.11 -4.24
N TYR A 148 -5.45 -1.11 -4.77
CA TYR A 148 -5.14 -1.35 -6.17
C TYR A 148 -6.44 -1.62 -6.94
N THR A 149 -6.59 -0.99 -8.11
CA THR A 149 -7.77 -1.11 -8.98
C THR A 149 -7.33 -1.63 -10.34
N ALA A 150 -7.81 -2.80 -10.71
CA ALA A 150 -7.62 -3.41 -12.02
C ALA A 150 -8.79 -3.01 -12.92
N THR A 151 -8.49 -2.56 -14.13
CA THR A 151 -9.47 -2.18 -15.14
C THR A 151 -9.13 -2.85 -16.46
N VAL A 152 -10.14 -3.37 -17.15
CA VAL A 152 -10.00 -3.94 -18.49
C VAL A 152 -11.21 -3.62 -19.34
N GLU A 153 -11.00 -3.31 -20.61
CA GLU A 153 -12.06 -3.21 -21.60
C GLU A 153 -12.10 -4.50 -22.44
N PHE A 154 -13.26 -5.14 -22.47
CA PHE A 154 -13.47 -6.38 -23.23
C PHE A 154 -14.87 -6.39 -23.83
N ASN A 155 -14.97 -6.60 -25.15
CA ASN A 155 -16.22 -6.55 -25.92
C ASN A 155 -17.05 -5.26 -25.70
N GLY A 156 -16.37 -4.11 -25.64
CA GLY A 156 -17.00 -2.81 -25.44
C GLY A 156 -17.59 -2.59 -24.04
N GLN A 157 -17.28 -3.47 -23.08
CA GLN A 157 -17.62 -3.32 -21.67
C GLN A 157 -16.37 -3.13 -20.83
N THR A 158 -16.45 -2.27 -19.83
CA THR A 158 -15.40 -2.07 -18.84
C THR A 158 -15.67 -2.93 -17.62
N TYR A 159 -14.68 -3.71 -17.22
CA TYR A 159 -14.71 -4.51 -15.99
C TYR A 159 -13.66 -4.00 -15.02
N THR A 160 -13.99 -4.02 -13.74
CA THR A 160 -13.10 -3.61 -12.67
C THR A 160 -13.11 -4.59 -11.51
N ASP A 161 -11.99 -4.64 -10.80
CA ASP A 161 -11.83 -5.36 -9.53
C ASP A 161 -10.81 -4.63 -8.66
N THR A 162 -10.85 -4.85 -7.35
CA THR A 162 -9.98 -4.14 -6.39
C THR A 162 -9.34 -5.07 -5.37
N LYS A 163 -8.14 -4.70 -4.92
CA LYS A 163 -7.42 -5.36 -3.83
C LYS A 163 -6.79 -4.35 -2.89
N ASP A 164 -7.07 -4.48 -1.60
CA ASP A 164 -6.45 -3.68 -0.56
C ASP A 164 -5.20 -4.38 -0.01
N VAL A 165 -4.12 -3.63 0.17
CA VAL A 165 -2.85 -4.14 0.70
C VAL A 165 -2.32 -3.16 1.75
N ALA A 166 -1.97 -3.68 2.93
CA ALA A 166 -1.37 -2.92 4.02
C ALA A 166 0.16 -2.77 3.81
N ASP A 167 0.54 -2.02 2.77
CA ASP A 167 1.92 -1.93 2.26
C ASP A 167 2.63 -0.60 2.55
N ILE A 168 1.97 0.35 3.20
CA ILE A 168 2.57 1.63 3.59
C ILE A 168 3.14 1.48 5.01
N PRO A 169 4.47 1.53 5.22
CA PRO A 169 5.05 1.36 6.55
C PRO A 169 4.58 2.42 7.54
N ALA A 170 4.47 2.04 8.82
CA ALA A 170 4.26 3.00 9.90
C ALA A 170 5.37 4.08 9.87
N THR A 171 5.00 5.33 10.12
CA THR A 171 5.95 6.46 10.04
C THR A 171 6.93 6.49 11.21
N GLY A 172 6.63 5.76 12.29
CA GLY A 172 7.38 5.80 13.53
C GLY A 172 7.17 7.08 14.33
N HIS A 173 7.83 7.15 15.48
CA HIS A 173 7.83 8.34 16.32
C HIS A 173 9.08 9.17 16.09
N SER A 174 8.89 10.47 15.84
CA SER A 174 9.92 11.48 15.97
C SER A 174 9.64 12.30 17.22
N TYR A 175 10.53 12.22 18.21
CA TYR A 175 10.35 12.88 19.51
C TYR A 175 11.15 14.17 19.59
N ASP A 176 10.51 15.21 20.12
CA ASP A 176 11.15 16.46 20.51
C ASP A 176 10.77 16.77 21.97
N ASN A 177 11.76 16.98 22.82
CA ASN A 177 11.60 17.12 24.29
C ASN A 177 10.68 16.05 24.92
N GLY A 178 10.78 14.81 24.45
CA GLY A 178 10.01 13.68 24.98
C GLY A 178 8.58 13.54 24.46
N LYS A 179 8.12 14.43 23.57
CA LYS A 179 6.79 14.36 22.95
C LYS A 179 6.91 14.16 21.44
N CYS A 180 6.11 13.25 20.90
CA CYS A 180 6.11 12.98 19.47
C CYS A 180 5.54 14.17 18.72
N THR A 181 6.26 14.67 17.73
CA THR A 181 5.88 15.86 16.95
C THR A 181 4.68 15.61 16.03
N VAL A 182 4.39 14.34 15.73
CA VAL A 182 3.30 13.93 14.84
C VAL A 182 2.02 13.60 15.61
N CYS A 183 2.08 12.71 16.60
CA CYS A 183 0.89 12.22 17.32
C CYS A 183 0.79 12.67 18.78
N GLY A 184 1.80 13.35 19.33
CA GLY A 184 1.79 13.81 20.73
C GLY A 184 2.06 12.73 21.78
N ALA A 185 2.34 11.49 21.39
CA ALA A 185 2.75 10.42 22.31
C ALA A 185 3.99 10.82 23.11
N ILE A 186 4.06 10.43 24.39
CA ILE A 186 5.23 10.69 25.24
C ILE A 186 6.20 9.51 25.10
N ALA A 187 7.48 9.80 24.86
CA ALA A 187 8.52 8.79 24.79
C ALA A 187 8.62 8.06 26.14
N SER A 188 8.57 6.73 26.10
CA SER A 188 8.49 5.89 27.30
C SER A 188 9.71 6.02 28.23
N ASP A 189 10.86 6.40 27.66
CA ASP A 189 12.12 6.60 28.36
C ASP A 189 12.36 8.07 28.78
N PHE A 190 11.50 9.00 28.36
CA PHE A 190 11.64 10.40 28.72
C PHE A 190 11.18 10.65 30.17
N LYS A 191 12.09 11.21 30.97
CA LYS A 191 11.86 11.52 32.38
C LYS A 191 11.98 13.02 32.61
N VAL A 192 10.92 13.61 33.14
CA VAL A 192 10.89 15.02 33.56
C VAL A 192 11.48 15.13 34.97
N ILE A 193 12.56 15.91 35.12
CA ILE A 193 13.31 16.08 36.37
C ILE A 193 13.63 17.55 36.64
N ILE A 194 13.95 17.86 37.89
CA ILE A 194 14.58 19.13 38.27
C ILE A 194 16.09 19.01 38.01
N THR A 195 16.62 19.85 37.14
CA THR A 195 18.03 19.91 36.75
C THR A 195 18.83 20.93 37.56
N ALA A 196 18.18 21.90 38.19
CA ALA A 196 18.81 22.86 39.10
C ALA A 196 17.85 23.36 40.19
N GLY A 197 18.39 23.73 41.34
CA GLY A 197 17.61 24.24 42.50
C GLY A 197 16.99 23.17 43.39
N ALA A 198 17.19 21.88 43.06
CA ALA A 198 16.68 20.78 43.86
C ALA A 198 17.19 20.82 45.30
N ASN A 199 16.32 20.55 46.28
CA ASN A 199 16.62 20.63 47.72
C ASN A 199 17.12 22.00 48.19
N GLY A 200 16.80 23.07 47.44
CA GLY A 200 17.20 24.43 47.78
C GLY A 200 16.66 24.90 49.13
N SER A 201 17.27 25.95 49.67
CA SER A 201 16.78 26.59 50.90
C SER A 201 16.60 28.08 50.70
N TRP A 202 15.56 28.64 51.30
CA TRP A 202 15.26 30.06 51.26
C TRP A 202 15.04 30.58 52.68
N GLN A 203 15.62 31.74 53.01
CA GLN A 203 15.56 32.32 54.35
C GLN A 203 14.59 33.50 54.38
N LYS A 204 13.67 33.53 55.34
CA LYS A 204 12.77 34.66 55.54
C LYS A 204 13.53 35.98 55.71
N GLY A 205 13.02 37.04 55.11
CA GLY A 205 13.62 38.38 55.09
C GLY A 205 14.67 38.62 54.01
N THR A 206 15.03 37.63 53.18
CA THR A 206 15.90 37.86 52.01
C THR A 206 15.10 38.43 50.83
N LYS A 207 15.80 39.09 49.90
CA LYS A 207 15.15 39.77 48.77
C LYS A 207 14.99 38.87 47.54
N ASP A 208 15.92 37.95 47.33
CA ASP A 208 15.95 37.08 46.15
C ASP A 208 14.91 35.97 46.28
N GLY A 209 14.25 35.62 45.17
CA GLY A 209 13.37 34.47 45.10
C GLY A 209 14.13 33.14 45.11
N LEU A 210 13.39 32.03 45.09
CA LEU A 210 13.97 30.68 45.00
C LEU A 210 13.71 30.10 43.61
N THR A 211 14.78 29.68 42.92
CA THR A 211 14.72 29.27 41.50
C THR A 211 14.98 27.79 41.31
N PHE A 212 14.21 27.18 40.41
CA PHE A 212 14.28 25.79 40.02
C PHE A 212 14.24 25.67 38.50
N THR A 213 14.99 24.72 37.95
CA THR A 213 15.01 24.47 36.51
C THR A 213 14.58 23.03 36.27
N SER A 214 13.64 22.81 35.34
CA SER A 214 13.26 21.48 34.85
C SER A 214 13.77 21.26 33.42
N ASN A 215 14.11 20.02 33.07
CA ASN A 215 14.39 19.64 31.68
C ASN A 215 13.13 19.62 30.79
N ALA A 216 11.93 19.81 31.34
CA ALA A 216 10.73 20.01 30.55
C ALA A 216 10.84 21.29 29.71
N ALA A 217 10.53 21.18 28.42
CA ALA A 217 10.51 22.33 27.53
C ALA A 217 9.40 23.31 27.93
N TYR A 218 9.72 24.61 27.91
CA TYR A 218 8.78 25.67 28.27
C TYR A 218 7.47 25.63 27.47
N LYS A 219 7.51 25.24 26.19
CA LYS A 219 6.30 25.09 25.35
C LYS A 219 5.27 24.08 25.87
N HIS A 220 5.69 23.16 26.73
CA HIS A 220 4.84 22.15 27.35
C HIS A 220 4.52 22.47 28.81
N PHE A 221 4.99 23.60 29.35
CA PHE A 221 4.73 24.00 30.74
C PHE A 221 3.24 24.27 30.95
N GLN A 222 2.69 23.71 32.03
CA GLN A 222 1.29 23.88 32.40
C GLN A 222 1.15 24.74 33.67
N LYS A 223 1.82 24.34 34.75
CA LYS A 223 1.66 24.97 36.06
C LYS A 223 2.78 24.63 37.04
N VAL A 224 2.84 25.41 38.12
CA VAL A 224 3.64 25.11 39.32
C VAL A 224 2.70 24.69 40.44
N GLN A 225 3.12 23.70 41.23
CA GLN A 225 2.46 23.35 42.48
C GLN A 225 3.44 23.43 43.64
N VAL A 226 2.93 23.82 44.81
CA VAL A 226 3.65 23.74 46.08
C VAL A 226 2.80 22.96 47.06
N ASP A 227 3.40 21.95 47.70
CA ASP A 227 2.71 21.01 48.59
C ASP A 227 1.46 20.36 47.96
N GLY A 228 1.59 20.03 46.67
CA GLY A 228 0.53 19.42 45.87
C GLY A 228 -0.61 20.37 45.47
N LYS A 229 -0.53 21.67 45.81
CA LYS A 229 -1.55 22.67 45.46
C LYS A 229 -1.08 23.55 44.31
N ASP A 230 -1.99 23.81 43.37
CA ASP A 230 -1.76 24.71 42.25
C ASP A 230 -1.41 26.11 42.76
N LEU A 231 -0.29 26.64 42.28
CA LEU A 231 0.19 27.96 42.63
C LEU A 231 -0.32 28.98 41.62
N ASP A 232 -0.87 30.09 42.11
CA ASP A 232 -1.29 31.20 41.26
C ASP A 232 -0.08 31.80 40.51
N ALA A 233 -0.25 32.14 39.23
CA ALA A 233 0.80 32.69 38.38
C ALA A 233 1.41 34.00 38.92
N SER A 234 0.67 34.75 39.75
CA SER A 234 1.20 35.94 40.43
C SER A 234 2.28 35.62 41.47
N ASN A 235 2.42 34.36 41.92
CA ASN A 235 3.38 33.94 42.95
C ASN A 235 4.69 33.39 42.41
N TYR A 236 4.85 33.26 41.08
CA TYR A 236 6.09 32.83 40.46
C TYR A 236 6.37 33.58 39.16
N THR A 237 7.58 33.42 38.63
CA THR A 237 7.90 33.76 37.25
C THR A 237 8.40 32.51 36.55
N VAL A 238 8.20 32.44 35.23
CA VAL A 238 8.67 31.35 34.39
C VAL A 238 9.37 31.91 33.16
N LYS A 239 10.48 31.29 32.74
CA LYS A 239 11.28 31.73 31.57
C LYS A 239 11.48 30.60 30.56
N GLU A 240 11.71 31.00 29.31
CA GLU A 240 11.89 30.13 28.14
C GLU A 240 13.24 29.39 28.11
N GLY A 241 13.29 28.29 27.35
CA GLY A 241 14.37 27.30 27.33
C GLY A 241 13.93 26.00 28.02
N SER A 242 14.82 25.45 28.86
CA SER A 242 14.39 24.61 30.00
C SER A 242 13.39 25.41 30.84
N THR A 243 12.37 24.77 31.41
CA THR A 243 11.40 25.50 32.24
C THR A 243 12.08 25.98 33.52
N ILE A 244 12.39 27.27 33.60
CA ILE A 244 12.99 27.91 34.78
C ILE A 244 11.87 28.61 35.55
N VAL A 245 11.61 28.17 36.77
CA VAL A 245 10.59 28.72 37.67
C VAL A 245 11.28 29.41 38.84
N THR A 246 10.93 30.67 39.10
CA THR A 246 11.34 31.39 40.30
C THR A 246 10.12 31.69 41.17
N LEU A 247 10.06 31.10 42.35
CA LEU A 247 9.06 31.45 43.37
C LEU A 247 9.36 32.86 43.89
N LYS A 248 8.35 33.75 43.87
CA LYS A 248 8.52 35.13 44.32
C LYS A 248 8.66 35.18 45.83
N THR A 249 9.49 36.11 46.28
CA THR A 249 9.72 36.43 47.70
C THR A 249 8.41 36.64 48.47
N SER A 250 7.45 37.37 47.89
CA SER A 250 6.14 37.61 48.50
C SER A 250 5.38 36.33 48.84
N TYR A 251 5.51 35.31 48.01
CA TYR A 251 4.89 34.01 48.24
C TYR A 251 5.67 33.18 49.27
N LEU A 252 7.00 33.14 49.14
CA LEU A 252 7.88 32.41 50.06
C LEU A 252 7.75 32.90 51.51
N GLU A 253 7.47 34.19 51.72
CA GLU A 253 7.18 34.75 53.05
C GLU A 253 5.90 34.19 53.69
N THR A 254 4.94 33.71 52.89
CA THR A 254 3.69 33.13 53.40
C THR A 254 3.84 31.69 53.88
N LEU A 255 4.87 30.99 53.41
CA LEU A 255 5.10 29.59 53.75
C LEU A 255 5.63 29.43 55.18
N SER A 256 5.26 28.32 55.83
CA SER A 256 5.79 27.94 57.15
C SER A 256 7.29 27.64 57.09
N VAL A 257 7.99 27.79 58.21
CA VAL A 257 9.37 27.28 58.33
C VAL A 257 9.36 25.76 58.28
N GLY A 258 10.23 25.15 57.48
CA GLY A 258 10.29 23.70 57.29
C GLY A 258 10.45 23.27 55.84
N LYS A 259 10.27 21.98 55.59
CA LYS A 259 10.31 21.38 54.25
C LYS A 259 8.98 21.60 53.52
N HIS A 260 9.09 21.90 52.24
CA HIS A 260 8.00 22.03 51.29
C HIS A 260 8.35 21.26 50.02
N THR A 261 7.34 20.91 49.23
CA THR A 261 7.53 20.26 47.93
C THR A 261 7.18 21.21 46.80
N LEU A 262 7.95 21.17 45.72
CA LEU A 262 7.69 21.85 44.46
C LEU A 262 7.42 20.81 43.38
N ALA A 263 6.40 21.05 42.55
CA ALA A 263 6.22 20.35 41.29
C ALA A 263 6.14 21.34 40.12
N ILE A 264 6.91 21.08 39.06
CA ILE A 264 6.78 21.73 37.76
C ILE A 264 6.08 20.75 36.82
N VAL A 265 4.85 21.08 36.43
CA VAL A 265 3.98 20.20 35.63
C VAL A 265 4.07 20.61 34.16
N SER A 266 4.38 19.65 33.29
CA SER A 266 4.35 19.81 31.84
C SER A 266 3.44 18.76 31.18
N GLU A 267 3.14 18.90 29.89
CA GLU A 267 2.46 17.85 29.11
C GLU A 267 3.28 16.55 29.03
N THR A 268 4.60 16.64 29.25
CA THR A 268 5.54 15.53 29.12
C THR A 268 5.85 14.83 30.44
N GLY A 269 5.31 15.32 31.55
CA GLY A 269 5.51 14.74 32.88
C GLY A 269 5.52 15.80 33.98
N THR A 270 5.92 15.39 35.18
CA THR A 270 6.03 16.30 36.33
C THR A 270 7.38 16.12 36.99
N ALA A 271 8.13 17.22 37.14
CA ALA A 271 9.39 17.25 37.88
C ALA A 271 9.11 17.70 39.31
N THR A 272 9.55 16.91 40.29
CA THR A 272 9.33 17.22 41.71
C THR A 272 10.65 17.36 42.47
N THR A 273 10.68 18.25 43.46
CA THR A 273 11.79 18.35 44.42
C THR A 273 11.30 18.89 45.76
N GLU A 274 12.10 18.75 46.81
CA GLU A 274 11.88 19.44 48.08
C GLU A 274 12.61 20.79 48.09
N PHE A 275 12.15 21.71 48.94
CA PHE A 275 12.92 22.89 49.35
C PHE A 275 12.61 23.24 50.81
N THR A 276 13.49 24.02 51.45
CA THR A 276 13.37 24.37 52.87
C THR A 276 13.21 25.86 53.08
N ILE A 277 12.17 26.27 53.79
CA ILE A 277 12.01 27.64 54.32
C ILE A 277 12.69 27.71 55.68
N LYS A 278 13.68 28.60 55.82
CA LYS A 278 14.40 28.88 57.07
C LYS A 278 13.82 30.12 57.74
N ALA A 279 13.84 30.14 59.08
CA ALA A 279 13.45 31.30 59.86
C ALA A 279 14.29 32.54 59.51
N ALA A 280 13.75 33.73 59.75
CA ALA A 280 14.51 34.95 59.58
C ALA A 280 15.73 34.95 60.52
N ALA A 281 16.86 35.48 60.05
CA ALA A 281 18.02 35.65 60.91
C ALA A 281 17.62 36.47 62.13
N SER A 282 17.85 35.92 63.33
CA SER A 282 17.58 36.64 64.57
C SER A 282 18.58 37.80 64.70
N ALA A 283 18.10 38.98 65.10
CA ALA A 283 18.94 40.15 65.34
C ALA A 283 20.00 39.94 66.44
N ASN A 284 19.91 38.85 67.20
CA ASN A 284 20.84 38.50 68.28
C ASN A 284 22.15 37.83 67.84
N ASP A 285 22.36 37.58 66.54
CA ASP A 285 23.68 37.13 66.04
C ASP A 285 24.61 38.30 65.67
N ARG A 286 24.16 39.54 65.89
CA ARG A 286 25.04 40.70 66.02
C ARG A 286 25.16 41.02 67.50
N ASN A 287 26.12 40.40 68.20
CA ASN A 287 26.46 40.80 69.56
C ASN A 287 26.94 42.28 69.56
N PRO A 288 26.26 43.22 70.24
CA PRO A 288 26.72 44.58 70.39
C PRO A 288 27.41 44.73 71.76
N ALA A 289 28.61 44.15 71.94
CA ALA A 289 29.55 44.52 73.01
C ALA A 289 30.88 43.76 72.92
N ASN A 290 31.94 44.40 72.40
CA ASN A 290 33.27 44.54 73.04
C ASN A 290 34.25 45.29 72.09
N PRO A 291 34.81 46.47 72.46
CA PRO A 291 35.61 47.29 71.56
C PRO A 291 37.12 46.99 71.53
N ASN A 292 37.57 45.76 71.84
CA ASN A 292 38.88 45.22 71.42
C ASN A 292 39.00 43.73 71.81
N GLY A 293 39.05 42.84 70.80
CA GLY A 293 39.21 41.40 70.99
C GLY A 293 39.21 40.65 69.66
N GLU A 294 40.40 40.52 69.09
CA GLU A 294 40.88 39.59 68.04
C GLU A 294 39.85 38.67 67.33
N ALA A 295 39.81 38.81 65.99
CA ALA A 295 39.00 38.00 65.10
C ALA A 295 39.40 36.52 65.16
N THR A 296 38.51 35.68 65.68
CA THR A 296 38.52 34.25 65.37
C THR A 296 37.75 34.04 64.08
N GLU A 297 38.49 33.98 62.98
CA GLU A 297 38.00 33.43 61.72
C GLU A 297 37.48 32.00 61.95
N SER A 298 36.17 31.82 61.87
CA SER A 298 35.62 30.58 61.33
C SER A 298 35.19 30.88 59.91
N VAL A 299 36.12 30.68 58.99
CA VAL A 299 35.85 30.68 57.55
C VAL A 299 34.93 29.50 57.25
N GLN A 300 33.67 29.80 56.95
CA GLN A 300 32.92 29.08 55.92
C GLN A 300 32.22 30.09 55.00
N THR A 301 33.02 30.83 54.24
CA THR A 301 32.61 31.31 52.92
C THR A 301 32.93 30.20 51.92
N GLY A 302 32.00 29.26 51.76
CA GLY A 302 31.96 28.37 50.61
C GLY A 302 31.25 29.06 49.45
N ASP A 303 31.97 29.97 48.80
CA ASP A 303 31.86 30.41 47.41
C ASP A 303 30.47 30.41 46.75
N ASN A 304 29.79 31.57 46.84
CA ASN A 304 28.83 32.01 45.82
C ASN A 304 29.56 32.62 44.61
N THR A 305 30.60 31.94 44.14
CA THR A 305 31.29 32.29 42.90
C THR A 305 30.51 31.63 41.77
N ASN A 306 30.21 32.43 40.74
CA ASN A 306 29.45 32.03 39.57
C ASN A 306 30.18 30.90 38.80
N ILE A 307 30.05 29.65 39.25
CA ILE A 307 30.67 28.44 38.67
C ILE A 307 30.25 28.26 37.20
N MET A 308 29.11 28.85 36.80
CA MET A 308 28.67 28.85 35.42
C MET A 308 29.59 29.69 34.49
N LEU A 309 30.25 30.73 35.01
CA LEU A 309 31.21 31.53 34.23
C LEU A 309 32.53 30.77 33.96
N TRP A 310 32.90 29.82 34.82
CA TRP A 310 34.13 29.02 34.64
C TRP A 310 33.90 27.76 33.79
N ILE A 311 32.72 27.14 33.86
CA ILE A 311 32.39 25.97 33.02
C ILE A 311 32.24 26.36 31.54
N VAL A 312 31.77 27.58 31.23
CA VAL A 312 31.67 28.07 29.84
C VAL A 312 33.06 28.35 29.23
N MET A 313 34.07 28.70 30.04
CA MET A 313 35.45 28.89 29.54
C MET A 313 36.19 27.58 29.23
N LEU A 314 35.78 26.44 29.78
CA LEU A 314 36.47 25.16 29.57
C LEU A 314 36.06 24.41 28.29
N PHE A 315 34.99 24.82 27.59
CA PHE A 315 34.56 24.17 26.34
C PHE A 315 35.02 24.88 25.06
N VAL A 316 35.70 26.04 25.14
CA VAL A 316 36.21 26.75 23.96
C VAL A 316 37.64 26.35 23.57
N SER A 317 38.36 25.58 24.41
CA SER A 317 39.76 25.19 24.13
C SER A 317 39.96 23.75 23.63
N ALA A 318 38.94 22.89 23.67
CA ALA A 318 39.07 21.48 23.27
C ALA A 318 38.75 21.21 21.77
N SER A 319 38.19 22.17 21.04
CA SER A 319 37.76 21.99 19.64
C SER A 319 38.84 22.29 18.60
N ILE A 320 40.04 22.78 18.99
CA ILE A 320 41.12 23.09 18.03
C ILE A 320 42.11 21.91 17.84
N LEU A 321 42.19 20.96 18.79
CA LEU A 321 43.13 19.81 18.68
C LEU A 321 42.56 18.60 17.93
N GLY A 322 41.24 18.47 17.79
CA GLY A 322 40.60 17.34 17.11
C GLY A 322 40.75 17.35 15.58
N ILE A 323 40.81 18.54 14.96
CA ILE A 323 40.87 18.68 13.50
C ILE A 323 42.25 18.26 12.95
N ALA A 324 43.35 18.51 13.69
CA ALA A 324 44.70 18.14 13.25
C ALA A 324 44.97 16.62 13.25
N VAL A 325 44.31 15.85 14.13
CA VAL A 325 44.48 14.38 14.19
C VAL A 325 43.64 13.68 13.11
N TYR A 326 42.50 14.26 12.71
CA TYR A 326 41.64 13.70 11.66
C TYR A 326 42.26 13.84 10.27
N GLU A 327 42.88 14.98 9.94
CA GLU A 327 43.56 15.16 8.64
C GLU A 327 44.81 14.31 8.49
N LYS A 328 45.56 14.06 9.58
CA LYS A 328 46.77 13.21 9.54
C LYS A 328 46.42 11.73 9.36
N ARG A 329 45.26 11.26 9.85
CA ARG A 329 44.79 9.88 9.61
C ARG A 329 44.25 9.68 8.20
N LYS A 330 43.59 10.68 7.59
CA LYS A 330 43.10 10.57 6.21
C LYS A 330 44.24 10.43 5.19
N LYS A 331 45.33 11.19 5.34
CA LYS A 331 46.51 11.09 4.45
C LYS A 331 47.31 9.77 4.53
N HIS A 332 47.12 8.97 5.58
CA HIS A 332 47.78 7.67 5.72
C HIS A 332 46.94 6.48 5.20
N MET A 333 45.70 6.71 4.74
CA MET A 333 44.84 5.67 4.18
C MET A 333 44.69 5.76 2.65
N GLU A 334 45.29 6.77 2.02
CA GLU A 334 45.27 6.98 0.56
C GLU A 334 46.68 6.84 -0.07
N ASN A 335 47.52 5.94 0.46
CA ASN A 335 48.75 5.45 -0.18
C ASN A 335 48.77 3.92 -0.14
#